data_AF-A0A316MPP0-F1
#
_entry.id   AF-A0A316MPP0-F1
#
_cell.length_a   1.000
_cell.length_b   1.000
_cell.length_c   1.000
_cell.angle_alpha   90.00
_cell.angle_beta   90.00
_cell.angle_gamma   90.00
#
_symmetry.space_group_name_H-M   'P 1'
#
loop_
_entity.id
_entity.type
_entity.pdbx_description
1 polymer ?
#
loop_
_entity_poly.entity_id
_entity_poly.type
_entity_poly.pdbx_seq_one_letter_code
_entity_poly.pdbx_strand_id
1 'polypeptide(L)'
;MKEKIITFCLMLTCVIPTYSEEVSLSVHNEGEGHDNNYEIPIHVDHDSASKLLRIDFKKSIDCFVVVSGPEGVVYQKSINARNYQTIAVDLKPYEEGDYEIVFYDKEGNVIDGSFYLKNSFKNLTNY
;
A
#
# COMPACT_ATOMS: atom_id res chain seq x y z
N MET A 1 3.39 39.05 -48.93
CA MET A 1 4.22 38.49 -47.84
C MET A 1 3.31 37.60 -46.99
N LYS A 2 3.73 36.37 -46.71
CA LYS A 2 2.89 35.34 -46.05
C LYS A 2 3.02 35.48 -44.53
N GLU A 3 1.91 35.69 -43.84
CA GLU A 3 1.88 35.74 -42.38
C GLU A 3 2.01 34.33 -41.80
N LYS A 4 2.94 34.15 -40.86
CA LYS A 4 3.17 32.87 -40.17
C LYS A 4 2.42 32.89 -38.85
N ILE A 5 1.34 32.13 -38.77
CA ILE A 5 0.61 31.90 -37.51
C ILE A 5 1.42 30.89 -36.70
N ILE A 6 2.07 31.34 -35.63
CA ILE A 6 2.77 30.48 -34.67
C ILE A 6 1.72 29.98 -33.66
N THR A 7 1.31 28.72 -33.79
CA THR A 7 0.40 28.09 -32.83
C THR A 7 1.20 27.64 -31.60
N PHE A 8 0.97 28.31 -30.48
CA PHE A 8 1.59 28.01 -29.19
C PHE A 8 0.77 26.90 -28.51
N CYS A 9 1.21 25.64 -28.64
CA CYS A 9 0.62 24.52 -27.90
C CYS A 9 0.95 24.65 -26.41
N LEU A 10 -0.02 25.10 -25.62
CA LEU A 10 0.03 25.09 -24.17
C LEU A 10 -0.06 23.63 -23.69
N MET A 11 1.08 22.98 -23.45
CA MET A 11 1.14 21.65 -22.83
C MET A 11 0.72 21.80 -21.36
N LEU A 12 -0.56 21.63 -21.07
CA LEU A 12 -1.08 21.45 -19.73
C LEU A 12 -0.50 20.16 -19.16
N THR A 13 0.63 20.25 -18.46
CA THR A 13 1.11 19.19 -17.59
C THR A 13 0.19 19.14 -16.38
N CYS A 14 -0.91 18.37 -16.49
CA CYS A 14 -1.68 17.99 -15.32
C CYS A 14 -0.76 17.20 -14.39
N VAL A 15 -0.29 17.85 -13.33
CA VAL A 15 0.33 17.18 -12.19
C VAL A 15 -0.82 16.50 -11.46
N ILE A 16 -0.99 15.19 -11.67
CA ILE A 16 -1.95 14.41 -10.88
C ILE A 16 -1.32 14.26 -9.49
N PRO A 17 -1.94 14.77 -8.42
CA PRO A 17 -1.43 14.58 -7.08
C PRO A 17 -1.47 13.08 -6.74
N THR A 18 -0.31 12.50 -6.45
CA THR A 18 -0.21 11.14 -5.91
C THR A 18 -0.57 11.20 -4.43
N TYR A 19 -1.70 10.61 -4.06
CA TYR A 19 -2.12 10.46 -2.67
C TYR A 19 -1.73 9.07 -2.19
N SER A 20 -0.59 8.99 -1.51
CA SER A 20 -0.14 7.80 -0.78
C SER A 20 -0.47 8.00 0.69
N GLU A 21 -1.16 7.04 1.29
CA GLU A 21 -1.54 7.02 2.70
C GLU A 21 -0.73 5.94 3.41
N GLU A 22 -0.05 6.32 4.49
CA GLU A 22 0.68 5.37 5.34
C GLU A 22 -0.33 4.52 6.14
N VAL A 23 -0.16 3.21 6.08
CA VAL A 23 -0.94 2.25 6.88
C VAL A 23 -0.30 2.16 8.26
N SER A 24 -1.04 2.57 9.28
CA SER A 24 -0.58 2.46 10.68
C SER A 24 -0.50 1.00 11.09
N LEU A 25 0.68 0.57 11.54
CA LEU A 25 0.93 -0.81 11.96
C LEU A 25 0.98 -0.92 13.49
N SER A 26 0.42 -2.00 14.02
CA SER A 26 0.48 -2.39 15.42
C SER A 26 1.17 -3.75 15.57
N VAL A 27 1.75 -4.01 16.74
CA VAL A 27 2.40 -5.29 17.05
C VAL A 27 1.71 -5.95 18.22
N HIS A 28 1.42 -7.23 18.06
CA HIS A 28 0.79 -8.09 19.04
C HIS A 28 1.68 -9.33 19.22
N ASN A 29 2.11 -9.58 20.45
CA ASN A 29 2.95 -10.73 20.76
C ASN A 29 2.12 -11.81 21.45
N GLU A 30 2.29 -13.05 21.03
CA GLU A 30 1.82 -14.22 21.80
C GLU A 30 2.84 -14.69 22.85
N GLY A 31 4.08 -14.17 22.81
CA GLY A 31 5.16 -14.48 23.75
C GLY A 31 5.37 -13.40 24.82
N GLU A 32 5.46 -13.81 26.08
CA GLU A 32 5.80 -12.94 27.22
C GLU A 32 7.18 -12.29 27.02
N GLY A 33 7.21 -10.95 27.04
CA GLY A 33 8.44 -10.18 27.22
C GLY A 33 9.02 -9.60 25.94
N HIS A 34 8.46 -8.47 25.50
CA HIS A 34 9.22 -7.52 24.71
C HIS A 34 9.21 -6.16 25.41
N ASP A 35 10.40 -5.57 25.50
CA ASP A 35 10.60 -4.19 25.91
C ASP A 35 9.70 -3.26 25.08
N ASN A 36 9.23 -2.18 25.71
CA ASN A 36 8.34 -1.16 25.15
C ASN A 36 8.90 -0.42 23.90
N ASN A 37 10.00 -0.89 23.30
CA ASN A 37 10.78 -0.28 22.23
C ASN A 37 10.86 -1.17 20.96
N TYR A 38 9.94 -2.11 20.73
CA TYR A 38 9.94 -2.89 19.49
C TYR A 38 9.75 -1.97 18.27
N GLU A 39 10.77 -1.89 17.42
CA GLU A 39 10.74 -1.11 16.18
C GLU A 39 10.20 -1.99 15.04
N ILE A 40 9.03 -1.65 14.52
CA ILE A 40 8.40 -2.36 13.40
C ILE A 40 9.30 -2.27 12.16
N PRO A 41 9.87 -3.38 11.64
CA PRO A 41 10.81 -3.36 10.53
C PRO A 41 10.12 -3.27 9.15
N ILE A 42 8.82 -2.99 9.14
CA ILE A 42 7.95 -2.97 7.96
C ILE A 42 7.30 -1.60 7.86
N HIS A 43 7.17 -1.09 6.65
CA HIS A 43 6.38 0.10 6.36
C HIS A 43 5.45 -0.21 5.19
N VAL A 44 4.22 0.26 5.30
CA VAL A 44 3.17 -0.05 4.34
C VAL A 44 2.50 1.26 3.92
N ASP A 45 2.43 1.45 2.61
CA ASP A 45 1.79 2.61 1.99
C ASP A 45 0.73 2.12 1.01
N HIS A 46 -0.42 2.79 1.01
CA HIS A 46 -1.49 2.57 0.05
C HIS A 46 -1.69 3.81 -0.82
N ASP A 47 -1.51 3.67 -2.13
CA ASP A 47 -1.82 4.72 -3.10
C ASP A 47 -3.26 4.54 -3.62
N SER A 48 -4.15 5.44 -3.20
CA SER A 48 -5.57 5.41 -3.60
C SER A 48 -5.80 5.66 -5.09
N ALA A 49 -4.89 6.35 -5.77
CA ALA A 49 -5.02 6.67 -7.19
C ALA A 49 -4.55 5.50 -8.07
N SER A 50 -3.38 4.94 -7.77
CA SER A 50 -2.84 3.80 -8.51
C SER A 50 -3.37 2.45 -8.03
N LYS A 51 -4.03 2.42 -6.87
CA LYS A 51 -4.49 1.22 -6.15
C LYS A 51 -3.35 0.22 -5.94
N LEU A 52 -2.19 0.73 -5.55
CA LEU A 52 -1.03 -0.07 -5.22
C LEU A 52 -0.82 -0.06 -3.71
N LEU A 53 -0.72 -1.25 -3.13
CA LEU A 53 -0.23 -1.43 -1.77
C LEU A 53 1.26 -1.75 -1.84
N ARG A 54 2.08 -0.85 -1.30
CA ARG A 54 3.52 -1.00 -1.22
C ARG A 54 3.90 -1.45 0.19
N ILE A 55 4.72 -2.48 0.27
CA ILE A 55 5.23 -3.06 1.51
C ILE A 55 6.75 -3.01 1.45
N ASP A 56 7.36 -2.21 2.31
CA ASP A 56 8.79 -2.03 2.44
C ASP A 56 9.32 -2.74 3.69
N PHE A 57 10.13 -3.77 3.48
CA PHE A 57 10.89 -4.44 4.53
C PHE A 57 12.19 -3.68 4.76
N LYS A 58 12.29 -2.91 5.84
CA LYS A 58 13.43 -2.05 6.15
C LYS A 58 14.62 -2.81 6.74
N LYS A 59 14.35 -3.94 7.42
CA LYS A 59 15.34 -4.83 8.04
C LYS A 59 15.02 -6.28 7.70
N SER A 60 15.91 -7.20 8.07
CA SER A 60 15.69 -8.63 7.84
C SER A 60 14.51 -9.15 8.66
N ILE A 61 13.59 -9.85 8.02
CA ILE A 61 12.45 -10.51 8.67
C ILE A 61 12.03 -11.73 7.85
N ASP A 62 11.61 -12.78 8.55
CA ASP A 62 11.00 -13.97 7.95
C ASP A 62 9.56 -14.05 8.43
N CYS A 63 8.60 -13.81 7.53
CA CYS A 63 7.19 -13.69 7.87
C CYS A 63 6.27 -14.24 6.78
N PHE A 64 5.05 -14.57 7.16
CA PHE A 64 3.94 -14.83 6.26
C PHE A 64 3.03 -13.62 6.20
N VAL A 65 2.89 -13.04 5.01
CA VAL A 65 2.06 -11.86 4.76
C VAL A 65 0.70 -12.31 4.27
N VAL A 66 -0.36 -11.70 4.78
CA VAL A 66 -1.74 -11.86 4.30
C VAL A 66 -2.35 -10.46 4.12
N VAL A 67 -2.99 -10.23 2.99
CA VAL A 67 -3.84 -9.06 2.75
C VAL A 67 -5.23 -9.57 2.44
N SER A 68 -6.22 -9.05 3.16
CA SER A 68 -7.62 -9.41 3.04
C SER A 68 -8.45 -8.17 2.75
N GLY A 69 -9.43 -8.30 1.86
CA GLY A 69 -10.43 -7.28 1.58
C GLY A 69 -11.85 -7.82 1.81
N PRO A 70 -12.89 -7.08 1.37
CA PRO A 70 -14.29 -7.44 1.59
C PRO A 70 -14.69 -8.83 1.05
N GLU A 71 -14.04 -9.29 -0.01
CA GLU A 71 -14.33 -10.58 -0.66
C GLU A 71 -13.42 -11.71 -0.20
N GLY A 72 -12.47 -11.45 0.71
CA GLY A 72 -11.53 -12.42 1.25
C GLY A 72 -10.08 -12.09 0.97
N VAL A 73 -9.21 -13.12 0.99
CA VAL A 73 -7.76 -12.96 0.84
C VAL A 73 -7.41 -12.56 -0.60
N VAL A 74 -6.74 -11.42 -0.76
CA VAL A 74 -6.31 -10.86 -2.04
C VAL A 74 -4.82 -11.03 -2.30
N TYR A 75 -4.04 -11.26 -1.25
CA TYR A 75 -2.62 -11.57 -1.35
C TYR A 75 -2.17 -12.42 -0.15
N GLN A 76 -1.35 -13.42 -0.41
CA GLN A 76 -0.66 -14.14 0.65
C GLN A 76 0.70 -14.64 0.18
N LYS A 77 1.74 -14.50 1.00
CA LYS A 77 3.09 -14.97 0.63
C LYS A 77 4.01 -15.12 1.83
N SER A 78 4.81 -16.20 1.83
CA SER A 78 5.99 -16.31 2.71
C SER A 78 7.12 -15.45 2.17
N ILE A 79 7.61 -14.54 3.00
CA ILE A 79 8.68 -13.60 2.69
C ILE A 79 9.86 -13.86 3.62
N ASN A 80 11.03 -14.01 3.02
CA ASN A 80 12.30 -14.09 3.73
C ASN A 80 13.16 -12.90 3.28
N ALA A 81 12.92 -11.74 3.88
CA ALA A 81 13.66 -10.53 3.59
C ALA A 81 15.00 -10.58 4.33
N ARG A 82 16.10 -10.57 3.58
CA ARG A 82 17.47 -10.57 4.14
C ARG A 82 18.05 -9.16 4.27
N ASN A 83 17.52 -8.23 3.50
CA ASN A 83 17.92 -6.84 3.38
C ASN A 83 16.70 -6.02 2.92
N TYR A 84 16.91 -4.74 2.62
CA TYR A 84 15.84 -3.89 2.10
C TYR A 84 15.16 -4.52 0.88
N GLN A 85 13.86 -4.76 1.00
CA GLN A 85 13.05 -5.35 -0.05
C GLN A 85 11.70 -4.64 -0.12
N THR A 86 11.22 -4.38 -1.34
CA THR A 86 9.89 -3.83 -1.58
C THR A 86 9.03 -4.84 -2.30
N ILE A 87 7.76 -4.94 -1.88
CA ILE A 87 6.71 -5.67 -2.57
C ILE A 87 5.62 -4.68 -2.95
N ALA A 88 5.09 -4.79 -4.16
CA ALA A 88 3.91 -4.07 -4.60
C ALA A 88 2.80 -5.07 -4.90
N VAL A 89 1.62 -4.83 -4.34
CA VAL A 89 0.39 -5.60 -4.59
C VAL A 89 -0.56 -4.71 -5.39
N ASP A 90 -0.98 -5.18 -6.56
CA ASP A 90 -1.97 -4.50 -7.39
C ASP A 90 -3.36 -4.78 -6.86
N LEU A 91 -4.02 -3.73 -6.34
CA LEU A 91 -5.35 -3.81 -5.78
C LEU A 91 -6.45 -3.38 -6.77
N LYS A 92 -6.11 -3.01 -8.01
CA LYS A 92 -7.11 -2.62 -9.03
C LYS A 92 -8.23 -3.63 -9.27
N PRO A 93 -7.98 -4.95 -9.26
CA PRO A 93 -9.02 -5.93 -9.52
C PRO A 93 -10.03 -6.11 -8.37
N TYR A 94 -9.76 -5.54 -7.19
CA TYR A 94 -10.56 -5.79 -5.99
C TYR A 94 -11.49 -4.63 -5.67
N GLU A 95 -12.55 -4.95 -4.94
CA GLU A 95 -13.63 -4.02 -4.61
C GLU A 95 -13.23 -2.97 -3.58
N GLU A 96 -13.92 -1.84 -3.63
CA GLU A 96 -13.78 -0.81 -2.60
C GLU A 96 -14.25 -1.33 -1.24
N GLY A 97 -13.55 -0.95 -0.18
CA GLY A 97 -13.92 -1.28 1.19
C GLY A 97 -12.74 -1.28 2.15
N ASP A 98 -12.98 -1.85 3.34
CA ASP A 98 -11.96 -2.02 4.37
C ASP A 98 -11.06 -3.21 4.04
N TYR A 99 -9.76 -2.97 4.13
CA TYR A 99 -8.71 -3.96 3.95
C TYR A 99 -7.88 -4.08 5.21
N GLU A 100 -7.36 -5.28 5.42
CA GLU A 100 -6.46 -5.63 6.51
C GLU A 100 -5.20 -6.25 5.93
N ILE A 101 -4.05 -5.90 6.50
CA ILE A 101 -2.78 -6.55 6.25
C ILE A 101 -2.24 -7.11 7.56
N VAL A 102 -1.82 -8.37 7.52
CA VAL A 102 -1.26 -9.08 8.68
C VAL A 102 0.04 -9.76 8.30
N PHE A 103 1.04 -9.64 9.15
CA PHE A 103 2.34 -10.29 9.07
C PHE A 103 2.51 -11.21 10.28
N TYR A 104 2.65 -12.50 10.01
CA TYR A 104 3.00 -13.50 11.03
C TYR A 104 4.48 -13.79 10.93
N ASP A 105 5.28 -13.34 11.89
CA ASP A 105 6.70 -13.68 11.91
C ASP A 105 6.94 -15.09 12.50
N LYS A 106 8.15 -15.60 12.34
CA LYS A 106 8.53 -16.92 12.87
C LYS A 106 8.73 -16.96 14.38
N GLU A 107 8.77 -15.81 15.04
CA GLU A 107 8.97 -15.69 16.48
C GLU A 107 7.62 -15.69 17.23
N GLY A 108 6.50 -15.66 16.50
CA GLY A 108 5.14 -15.65 17.05
C GLY A 108 4.59 -14.25 17.26
N ASN A 109 5.23 -13.21 16.70
CA ASN A 109 4.69 -11.87 16.69
C ASN A 109 3.76 -11.70 15.48
N VAL A 110 2.69 -10.95 15.71
CA VAL A 110 1.72 -10.54 14.72
C VAL A 110 1.84 -9.04 14.55
N ILE A 111 2.09 -8.59 13.32
CA ILE A 111 2.07 -7.18 12.96
C ILE A 111 0.87 -6.98 12.05
N ASP A 112 -0.02 -6.05 12.37
CA ASP A 112 -1.21 -5.81 11.55
C ASP A 112 -1.48 -4.32 11.32
N GLY A 113 -2.33 -4.05 10.34
CA GLY A 113 -2.83 -2.71 10.06
C GLY A 113 -4.03 -2.78 9.11
N SER A 114 -4.78 -1.69 9.08
CA SER A 114 -5.98 -1.57 8.26
C SER A 114 -5.95 -0.32 7.40
N PHE A 115 -6.52 -0.39 6.20
CA PHE A 115 -6.67 0.74 5.29
C PHE A 115 -7.95 0.62 4.47
N TYR A 116 -8.43 1.74 3.93
CA TYR A 116 -9.61 1.75 3.09
C TYR A 116 -9.20 1.87 1.62
N LEU A 117 -9.56 0.89 0.79
CA LEU A 117 -9.36 0.96 -0.65
C LEU A 117 -10.54 1.70 -1.27
N LYS A 118 -10.29 2.87 -1.85
CA LYS A 118 -11.32 3.67 -2.52
C LYS A 118 -11.37 3.37 -4.02
N ASN A 119 -12.56 3.13 -4.58
CA ASN A 119 -12.75 3.10 -6.02
C ASN A 119 -12.87 4.53 -6.54
N SER A 120 -11.87 4.98 -7.30
CA SER A 120 -11.82 6.30 -7.92
C SER A 120 -12.76 6.47 -9.14
N PHE A 121 -13.86 5.71 -9.22
CA PHE A 121 -14.93 5.93 -10.20
C PHE A 121 -16.18 6.48 -9.54
N LYS A 122 -16.18 7.78 -9.22
CA LYS A 122 -17.41 8.57 -9.05
C LYS A 122 -17.09 10.05 -9.15
N ASN A 123 -17.46 10.62 -10.30
CA ASN A 123 -17.75 12.02 -10.62
C ASN A 123 -17.01 12.48 -11.87
N LEU A 124 -17.59 12.23 -13.05
CA LEU A 124 -17.53 13.14 -14.22
C LEU A 124 -18.54 12.75 -15.32
N THR A 125 -19.74 12.30 -14.93
CA THR A 125 -20.92 12.37 -15.81
C THR A 125 -22.10 12.82 -14.97
N ASN A 126 -22.24 14.12 -14.79
CA ASN A 126 -23.52 14.77 -14.55
C ASN A 126 -23.41 16.24 -15.00
N TYR A 127 -24.21 16.54 -16.02
CA TYR A 127 -24.48 17.82 -16.73
C TYR A 127 -23.46 18.26 -17.79
#